data_AF-A0A800E7L2-F1
#
_entry.id   AF-A0A800E7L2-F1
#
_cell.length_a   1.000
_cell.length_b   1.000
_cell.length_c   1.000
_cell.angle_alpha   90.00
_cell.angle_beta   90.00
_cell.angle_gamma   90.00
#
_symmetry.space_group_name_H-M   'P 1'
#
loop_
_entity.id
_entity.type
_entity.pdbx_description
1 polymer ?
#
loop_
_entity_poly.entity_id
_entity_poly.type
_entity_poly.pdbx_seq_one_letter_code
_entity_poly.pdbx_strand_id
1 'polypeptide(L)' 'RLQIEAIVEGFTQMKTDLEKEQRSMASMWKKREKQIDKVLLNTTYMYGSIKGIAGNAVQTVSLLELPVDENGEDE' A
#
# COMPACT_ATOMS: atom_id res chain seq x y z
N ARG A 1 -48.82 -7.47 9.91
CA ARG A 1 -48.51 -6.93 8.57
C ARG A 1 -47.54 -5.75 8.67
N LEU A 2 -47.94 -4.64 9.32
CA LEU A 2 -47.09 -3.44 9.54
C LEU A 2 -45.73 -3.71 10.20
N GLN A 3 -45.65 -4.61 11.18
CA GLN A 3 -44.39 -4.92 11.87
C GLN A 3 -43.38 -5.65 10.97
N ILE A 4 -43.84 -6.52 10.07
CA ILE A 4 -42.97 -7.26 9.15
C ILE A 4 -42.41 -6.32 8.09
N GLU A 5 -43.23 -5.39 7.58
CA GLU A 5 -42.82 -4.36 6.63
C GLU A 5 -41.75 -3.44 7.23
N ALA A 6 -41.93 -2.98 8.48
CA ALA A 6 -40.93 -2.17 9.18
C ALA A 6 -39.59 -2.90 9.38
N ILE A 7 -39.63 -4.21 9.66
CA ILE A 7 -38.42 -5.04 9.77
C ILE A 7 -37.70 -5.15 8.42
N VAL A 8 -38.44 -5.40 7.33
CA VAL A 8 -37.88 -5.50 5.98
C VAL A 8 -37.26 -4.17 5.53
N GLU A 9 -37.90 -3.05 5.84
CA GLU A 9 -37.37 -1.71 5.58
C GLU A 9 -36.06 -1.48 6.33
N GLY A 10 -36.02 -1.79 7.63
CA GLY A 10 -34.81 -1.69 8.45
C GLY A 10 -33.65 -2.53 7.90
N PHE A 11 -33.92 -3.79 7.51
CA PHE A 11 -32.89 -4.65 6.89
C PHE A 11 -32.39 -4.10 5.55
N THR A 12 -33.30 -3.59 4.72
CA THR A 12 -32.95 -3.02 3.41
C THR A 12 -32.08 -1.77 3.58
N GLN A 13 -32.40 -0.93 4.55
CA GLN A 13 -31.61 0.25 4.90
C GLN A 13 -30.21 -0.13 5.39
N MET A 14 -30.12 -1.05 6.36
CA MET A 14 -28.83 -1.53 6.87
C MET A 14 -27.94 -2.12 5.77
N LYS A 15 -28.53 -2.91 4.86
CA LYS A 15 -27.79 -3.45 3.71
C LYS A 15 -27.26 -2.35 2.79
N THR A 16 -28.10 -1.37 2.49
CA THR A 16 -27.73 -0.24 1.62
C THR A 16 -26.60 0.59 2.22
N ASP A 17 -26.64 0.82 3.52
CA ASP A 17 -25.60 1.58 4.22
C ASP A 17 -24.29 0.81 4.27
N LEU A 18 -24.34 -0.50 4.54
CA LEU A 18 -23.16 -1.37 4.47
C LEU A 18 -22.50 -1.34 3.08
N GLU A 19 -23.29 -1.40 2.00
CA GLU A 19 -22.76 -1.31 0.63
C GLU A 19 -22.12 0.04 0.33
N LYS A 20 -22.66 1.14 0.88
CA LYS A 20 -22.05 2.48 0.76
C LYS A 20 -20.73 2.55 1.51
N GLU A 21 -20.68 2.02 2.73
CA GLU A 21 -19.47 1.95 3.54
C GLU A 21 -18.38 1.16 2.81
N GLN A 22 -18.69 -0.03 2.30
CA GLN A 22 -17.75 -0.85 1.54
C GLN A 22 -17.14 -0.09 0.35
N ARG A 23 -17.97 0.60 -0.45
CA ARG A 23 -17.48 1.41 -1.58
C ARG A 23 -16.58 2.56 -1.14
N SER A 24 -16.94 3.26 -0.06
CA SER A 24 -16.15 4.35 0.51
C SER A 24 -14.78 3.84 1.02
N MET A 25 -14.79 2.73 1.74
CA MET A 25 -13.59 2.10 2.29
C MET A 25 -12.64 1.62 1.19
N ALA A 26 -13.16 1.01 0.12
CA ALA A 26 -12.34 0.59 -1.02
C ALA A 26 -11.59 1.77 -1.66
N SER A 27 -12.26 2.91 -1.86
CA SER A 27 -11.62 4.13 -2.37
C SER A 27 -10.54 4.66 -1.42
N MET A 28 -10.84 4.69 -0.12
CA MET A 28 -9.89 5.14 0.89
C MET A 28 -8.65 4.26 0.96
N TRP A 29 -8.81 2.93 0.91
CA TRP A 29 -7.69 1.99 0.85
C TRP A 29 -6.85 2.22 -0.39
N LYS A 30 -7.49 2.37 -1.56
CA LYS A 30 -6.74 2.61 -2.80
C LYS A 30 -5.93 3.92 -2.76
N LYS A 31 -6.45 4.96 -2.13
CA LYS A 31 -5.73 6.21 -1.91
C LYS A 31 -4.51 6.00 -1.00
N ARG A 32 -4.67 5.25 0.09
CA ARG A 32 -3.59 4.96 1.04
C ARG A 32 -2.49 4.09 0.43
N GLU A 33 -2.86 3.06 -0.35
CA GLU A 33 -1.90 2.26 -1.13
C GLU A 33 -1.01 3.16 -1.99
N LYS A 34 -1.62 4.04 -2.81
CA LYS A 34 -0.87 4.96 -3.67
C LYS A 34 0.06 5.91 -2.88
N GLN A 35 -0.36 6.34 -1.70
CA GLN A 35 0.48 7.18 -0.84
C GLN A 35 1.69 6.41 -0.31
N ILE A 36 1.48 5.17 0.11
CA ILE A 36 2.57 4.28 0.57
C ILE A 36 3.55 4.04 -0.58
N ASP A 37 3.05 3.69 -1.77
CA ASP A 37 3.89 3.46 -2.95
C ASP A 37 4.74 4.69 -3.30
N LYS A 38 4.14 5.89 -3.22
CA LYS A 38 4.84 7.16 -3.47
C LYS A 38 5.95 7.41 -2.45
N VAL A 39 5.67 7.20 -1.17
CA VAL A 39 6.67 7.41 -0.10
C VAL A 39 7.79 6.39 -0.21
N LEU A 40 7.46 5.13 -0.49
CA LEU A 40 8.43 4.06 -0.73
C LEU A 40 9.37 4.44 -1.88
N LEU A 41 8.83 4.81 -3.05
CA LEU A 41 9.61 5.19 -4.22
C LEU A 41 10.54 6.37 -3.94
N ASN A 42 10.02 7.41 -3.30
CA ASN A 42 10.83 8.58 -2.93
C ASN A 42 11.95 8.21 -1.96
N THR A 43 11.67 7.32 -1.00
CA THR A 43 12.67 6.85 -0.03
C THR A 43 13.76 6.04 -0.73
N THR A 44 13.39 5.17 -1.67
CA THR A 44 14.34 4.42 -2.50
C THR A 44 15.24 5.36 -3.31
N TYR A 45 14.67 6.41 -3.93
CA TYR A 45 15.46 7.41 -4.66
C TYR A 45 16.41 8.17 -3.75
N MET A 46 15.94 8.61 -2.58
CA MET A 46 16.81 9.27 -1.59
C MET A 46 17.95 8.36 -1.15
N TYR A 47 17.65 7.10 -0.81
CA TYR A 47 18.65 6.11 -0.42
C TYR A 47 19.69 5.90 -1.54
N GLY A 48 19.25 5.72 -2.79
CA GLY A 48 20.13 5.58 -3.95
C GLY A 48 21.02 6.81 -4.18
N SER A 49 20.45 8.02 -4.09
CA SER A 49 21.21 9.28 -4.20
C SER A 49 22.25 9.42 -3.09
N ILE A 50 21.88 9.12 -1.84
CA ILE A 50 22.79 9.19 -0.68
C ILE A 50 23.93 8.16 -0.84
N LYS A 51 23.61 6.91 -1.21
CA LYS A 51 24.61 5.86 -1.48
C LYS A 51 25.53 6.25 -2.64
N GLY A 52 25.00 6.88 -3.70
CA GLY A 52 25.81 7.34 -4.83
C GLY A 52 26.80 8.45 -4.47
N ILE A 53 26.43 9.37 -3.56
CA ILE A 53 27.29 10.48 -3.14
C ILE A 53 28.30 10.04 -2.07
N ALA A 54 27.85 9.30 -1.05
CA ALA A 54 28.66 8.92 0.10
C ALA A 54 29.37 7.56 -0.10
N GLY A 55 29.07 6.83 -1.17
CA GLY A 55 29.66 5.53 -1.47
C GLY A 55 29.43 4.52 -0.35
N ASN A 56 30.51 3.80 -0.01
CA ASN A 56 30.49 2.73 0.99
C ASN A 56 30.35 3.21 2.45
N ALA A 57 30.30 4.53 2.70
CA ALA A 57 30.11 5.07 4.04
C ALA A 57 28.65 4.94 4.55
N VAL A 58 27.70 4.68 3.65
CA VAL A 58 26.29 4.51 3.98
C VAL A 58 25.99 3.02 4.15
N GLN A 59 25.35 2.67 5.26
CA GLN A 59 24.93 1.29 5.52
C GLN A 59 23.97 0.80 4.44
N THR A 60 24.25 -0.40 3.92
CA THR A 60 23.41 -1.02 2.91
C THR A 60 22.09 -1.48 3.51
N VAL A 61 20.99 -1.18 2.83
CA VAL A 61 19.66 -1.68 3.18
C VAL A 61 19.34 -2.84 2.24
N SER A 62 19.45 -4.07 2.74
CA SER A 62 19.35 -5.29 1.93
C SER A 62 18.05 -5.40 1.10
N LEU A 63 16.95 -4.82 1.58
CA LEU A 63 15.66 -4.82 0.87
C LEU A 63 15.63 -3.89 -0.36
N LEU A 64 16.59 -2.96 -0.46
CA LEU A 64 16.68 -1.97 -1.54
C LEU A 64 17.81 -2.28 -2.53
N GLU A 65 18.52 -3.39 -2.35
CA GLU A 65 19.64 -3.82 -3.19
C GLU A 65 19.26 -5.07 -3.99
N LEU A 66 19.86 -5.23 -5.17
CA LEU A 66 19.78 -6.50 -5.88
C LEU A 66 20.60 -7.55 -5.14
N PRO A 67 20.17 -8.82 -5.10
CA PRO A 67 21.02 -9.91 -4.67
C PRO A 67 22.30 -9.87 -5.50
N VAL A 68 23.45 -9.82 -4.83
CA VAL A 68 24.73 -9.97 -5.50
C VAL A 68 24.83 -11.46 -5.85
N ASP A 69 24.81 -11.80 -7.14
CA ASP A 69 25.09 -13.18 -7.54
C ASP A 69 26.59 -13.41 -7.35
N GLU A 70 26.96 -14.13 -6.29
CA GLU A 70 28.35 -14.41 -5.93
C GLU A 70 29.03 -15.41 -6.90
N ASN A 71 28.39 -15.78 -8.02
CA ASN A 71 28.87 -16.77 -8.99
C ASN A 71 29.40 -16.18 -10.32
N GLY A 72 29.66 -14.89 -10.39
CA GLY A 72 30.35 -14.28 -11.52
C GLY A 72 31.87 -14.28 -11.32
N GLU A 73 32.50 -15.46 -11.38
CA GLU A 73 33.94 -15.54 -11.68
C GLU A 73 34.17 -14.87 -13.06
N ASP A 74 35.06 -13.88 -13.06
CA ASP A 74 35.84 -13.29 -14.15
C ASP A 74 35.48 -13.66 -15.61
N GLU A 75 35.08 -12.64 -16.39
CA GLU A 75 35.74 -12.23 -17.65
C GLU A 75 35.51 -10.74 -17.92
#